data_AF-A0AAJ1XXA5-F1
#
_entry.id   AF-A0AAJ1XXA5-F1
#
_cell.length_a   1.000
_cell.length_b   1.000
_cell.length_c   1.000
_cell.angle_alpha   90.00
_cell.angle_beta   90.00
_cell.angle_gamma   90.00
#
_symmetry.space_group_name_H-M   'P 1'
#
loop_
_entity.id
_entity.type
_entity.pdbx_description
1 polymer ?
#
loop_
_entity_poly.entity_id
_entity_poly.type
_entity_poly.pdbx_seq_one_letter_code
_entity_poly.pdbx_strand_id
1 'polypeptide(L)' 'MLTTKSRRQGSSVVLTLPTDNGKKPKVDQEYIVMYSDDGTITLVPKIQDPFSEGPEGEYYEKDEWHDLAPEGRELF' A
#
# COMPACT_ATOMS: atom_id res chain seq x y z
N MET A 1 23.06 -9.10 0.66
CA MET A 1 22.45 -9.63 -0.59
C MET A 1 22.14 -11.10 -0.35
N LEU A 2 20.89 -11.51 -0.55
CA LEU A 2 20.44 -12.89 -0.33
C LEU A 2 20.11 -13.53 -1.68
N THR A 3 20.39 -14.82 -1.81
CA THR A 3 20.08 -15.60 -3.01
C THR A 3 19.07 -16.69 -2.67
N THR A 4 18.11 -16.90 -3.56
CA THR A 4 17.18 -18.02 -3.50
C THR A 4 17.07 -18.66 -4.86
N LYS A 5 16.72 -19.94 -4.90
CA LYS A 5 16.54 -20.68 -6.15
C LYS A 5 15.06 -21.02 -6.30
N SER A 6 14.51 -20.72 -7.47
CA SER A 6 13.15 -21.11 -7.78
C SER A 6 13.02 -22.64 -7.88
N ARG A 7 11.83 -23.14 -7.57
CA ARG A 7 11.49 -24.56 -7.72
C ARG A 7 10.11 -24.71 -8.35
N ARG A 8 9.91 -25.82 -9.07
CA ARG A 8 8.60 -26.20 -9.58
C ARG A 8 7.79 -26.89 -8.49
N GLN A 9 6.57 -26.46 -8.27
CA GLN A 9 5.59 -27.11 -7.38
C GLN A 9 4.27 -27.24 -8.13
N GLY A 10 3.93 -28.47 -8.52
CA GLY A 10 2.81 -28.70 -9.44
C GLY A 10 3.05 -28.02 -10.79
N SER A 11 2.08 -27.22 -11.23
CA SER A 11 2.17 -26.37 -12.43
C SER A 11 2.79 -24.99 -12.17
N SER A 12 3.15 -24.68 -10.92
CA SER A 12 3.62 -23.34 -10.52
C SER A 12 5.13 -23.29 -10.31
N VAL A 13 5.71 -22.10 -10.49
CA VAL A 13 7.08 -21.77 -10.07
C VAL A 13 6.99 -21.02 -8.73
N VAL A 14 7.76 -21.48 -7.75
CA VAL A 14 7.75 -20.94 -6.39
C VAL A 14 9.14 -20.45 -6.03
N LEU A 15 9.22 -19.25 -5.44
CA LEU A 15 10.42 -18.72 -4.81
C LEU A 15 10.24 -18.69 -3.29
N THR A 16 11.22 -19.23 -2.57
CA THR A 16 11.29 -19.03 -1.13
C THR A 16 11.96 -17.69 -0.85
N LEU A 17 11.25 -16.77 -0.21
CA LEU A 17 11.82 -15.49 0.22
C LEU A 17 12.61 -15.71 1.52
N PRO A 18 13.95 -15.55 1.51
CA PRO A 18 14.77 -15.76 2.70
C PRO A 18 14.55 -14.64 3.72
N THR A 19 14.70 -14.97 5.01
CA THR A 19 14.66 -13.97 6.09
C THR A 19 15.88 -13.06 6.00
N ASP A 20 15.67 -11.75 6.09
CA ASP A 20 16.75 -10.75 6.15
C ASP A 20 16.73 -10.05 7.51
N ASN A 21 17.75 -10.24 8.34
CA ASN A 21 17.87 -9.63 9.67
C ASN A 21 16.61 -9.76 10.55
N GLY A 22 15.99 -10.94 10.53
CA GLY A 22 14.75 -11.22 11.28
C GLY A 22 13.46 -10.72 10.62
N LYS A 23 13.55 -9.96 9.52
CA LYS A 23 12.39 -9.57 8.73
C LYS A 23 12.05 -10.71 7.75
N LYS A 24 10.87 -11.29 7.94
CA LYS A 24 10.29 -12.28 7.03
C LYS A 24 8.92 -11.82 6.53
N PRO A 25 8.55 -12.16 5.29
CA PRO A 25 7.17 -12.07 4.84
C PRO A 25 6.22 -12.73 5.84
N LYS A 26 5.06 -12.11 6.08
CA LYS A 26 3.98 -12.74 6.85
C LYS A 26 3.45 -13.95 6.07
N VAL A 27 3.00 -14.97 6.81
CA VAL A 27 2.29 -16.10 6.22
C VAL A 27 0.99 -15.58 5.60
N ASP A 28 0.60 -16.13 4.44
CA ASP A 28 -0.61 -15.78 3.68
C ASP A 28 -0.72 -14.29 3.28
N GLN A 29 0.39 -13.56 3.24
CA GLN A 29 0.43 -12.20 2.73
C GLN A 29 0.25 -12.18 1.19
N GLU A 30 -0.73 -11.42 0.72
CA GLU A 30 -0.90 -11.13 -0.71
C GLU A 30 0.06 -10.03 -1.18
N TYR A 31 0.51 -10.15 -2.44
CA TYR A 31 1.36 -9.18 -3.09
C TYR A 31 0.82 -8.81 -4.47
N ILE A 32 0.98 -7.54 -4.84
CA ILE A 32 0.87 -7.08 -6.22
C ILE A 32 2.23 -7.37 -6.88
N VAL A 33 2.20 -8.03 -8.04
CA VAL A 33 3.38 -8.41 -8.79
C VAL A 33 3.55 -7.49 -9.99
N MET A 34 4.74 -6.89 -10.12
CA MET A 34 5.10 -6.06 -11.27
C MET A 34 6.33 -6.63 -11.96
N TYR A 35 6.24 -6.76 -13.29
CA TYR A 35 7.35 -7.16 -14.13
C TYR A 35 7.92 -5.92 -14.82
N SER A 36 9.23 -5.76 -14.74
CA SER A 36 9.97 -4.71 -15.43
C SER A 36 10.68 -5.28 -16.66
N ASP A 37 10.96 -4.43 -17.65
CA ASP A 37 11.59 -4.85 -18.91
C ASP A 37 13.01 -5.41 -18.73
N ASP A 38 13.70 -5.03 -17.65
CA ASP A 38 15.02 -5.52 -17.27
C ASP A 38 15.00 -6.91 -16.60
N GLY A 39 13.81 -7.52 -16.48
CA GLY A 39 13.61 -8.80 -15.81
C GLY A 39 13.48 -8.71 -14.29
N THR A 40 13.48 -7.50 -13.71
CA THR A 40 13.23 -7.30 -12.29
C THR A 40 11.76 -7.57 -11.97
N ILE A 41 11.54 -8.41 -10.95
CA ILE A 41 10.21 -8.68 -10.40
C ILE A 41 10.08 -7.92 -9.07
N THR A 42 9.11 -7.03 -8.99
CA THR A 42 8.79 -6.29 -7.77
C THR A 42 7.54 -6.88 -7.12
N LEU A 43 7.63 -7.12 -5.81
CA LEU A 43 6.52 -7.61 -4.99
C LEU A 43 6.14 -6.53 -3.98
N VAL A 44 4.94 -5.96 -4.12
CA VAL A 44 4.42 -4.95 -3.20
C VAL A 44 3.35 -5.60 -2.32
N PRO A 45 3.50 -5.63 -0.98
CA PRO A 45 2.48 -6.17 -0.10
C PRO A 45 1.16 -5.44 -0.33
N LYS A 46 0.09 -6.19 -0.57
CA LYS A 46 -1.25 -5.62 -0.61
C LYS A 46 -1.67 -5.30 0.82
N ILE A 47 -1.89 -4.02 1.08
CA ILE A 47 -2.50 -3.56 2.33
C ILE A 47 -4.02 -3.59 2.18
N GLN A 48 -4.73 -3.87 3.27
CA GLN A 48 -6.16 -3.54 3.34
C GLN A 48 -6.32 -2.02 3.40
N ASP A 49 -7.52 -1.53 3.09
CA ASP A 49 -7.84 -0.11 3.02
C ASP A 49 -7.23 0.65 4.23
N PRO A 50 -6.25 1.55 4.00
CA PRO A 50 -5.57 2.24 5.08
C PRO A 50 -6.49 3.19 5.86
N PHE A 51 -7.68 3.48 5.34
CA PHE A 51 -8.71 4.29 6.00
C PHE A 51 -9.76 3.44 6.75
N SER A 52 -9.66 2.11 6.70
CA SER A 52 -10.63 1.22 7.37
C SER A 52 -10.59 1.28 8.90
N GLU A 53 -9.49 1.75 9.49
CA GLU A 53 -9.34 1.88 10.94
C GLU A 53 -9.61 3.31 11.45
N GLY A 54 -9.84 4.28 10.55
CA GLY A 54 -10.10 5.67 10.92
C GLY A 54 -11.57 5.88 11.29
N PRO A 55 -11.91 6.49 12.45
CA PRO A 55 -13.26 6.96 12.71
C PRO A 55 -13.78 7.85 11.58
N GLU A 56 -15.06 7.67 11.23
CA GLU A 56 -15.75 8.52 10.27
C GLU A 56 -15.62 9.99 10.70
N GLY A 57 -15.02 10.83 9.85
CA GLY A 57 -14.79 12.24 10.16
C GLY A 57 -13.37 12.61 10.61
N GLU A 58 -12.47 11.66 10.91
CA GLU A 58 -11.15 11.96 11.50
C GLU A 58 -10.22 12.74 10.56
N TYR A 59 -10.36 12.54 9.26
CA TYR A 59 -9.56 13.21 8.22
C TYR A 59 -10.24 14.43 7.61
N TYR A 60 -11.39 14.86 8.13
CA TYR A 60 -11.98 16.13 7.73
C TYR A 60 -11.25 17.25 8.46
N GLU A 61 -10.65 18.18 7.70
CA GLU A 61 -10.17 19.43 8.26
C GLU A 61 -11.33 20.12 9.00
N LYS A 62 -11.04 20.63 10.20
CA LYS A 62 -11.96 21.55 10.85
C LYS A 62 -12.23 22.68 9.85
N ASP A 63 -13.50 22.99 9.66
CA ASP A 63 -13.93 24.12 8.85
C ASP A 63 -13.38 25.42 9.47
N GLU A 64 -12.18 25.84 9.04
CA GLU A 64 -11.51 27.05 9.53
C GLU A 64 -12.25 28.33 9.11
N TRP A 65 -13.31 28.19 8.31
CA TRP A 65 -14.10 29.29 7.76
C TRP A 65 -15.48 29.42 8.44
N HIS A 66 -15.75 28.62 9.48
CA HIS A 66 -17.05 28.62 10.16
C HIS A 66 -17.45 30.01 10.73
N ASP A 67 -16.46 30.84 11.06
CA ASP A 67 -16.65 32.17 11.62
C ASP A 67 -16.66 33.29 10.56
N LEU A 68 -16.43 32.97 9.29
CA LEU A 68 -16.41 33.97 8.22
C LEU A 68 -17.82 34.17 7.66
N ALA A 69 -18.44 35.28 8.04
CA ALA A 69 -19.64 35.75 7.39
C ALA A 69 -19.32 36.11 5.92
N PRO A 70 -20.14 35.69 4.94
CA PRO A 70 -19.95 36.10 3.56
C PRO A 70 -20.25 37.61 3.44
N GLU A 71 -19.22 38.44 3.56
CA GLU A 71 -19.30 39.91 3.42
C GLU A 71 -19.13 40.38 1.97
N GLY A 72 -19.65 39.61 1.01
CA GLY A 72 -19.70 40.02 -0.40
C GLY A 72 -20.87 40.97 -0.65
N ARG A 73 -20.59 42.26 -0.91
CA ARG A 73 -21.58 43.13 -1.58
C ARG A 73 -21.60 42.79 -3.06
N GLU A 74 -22.74 42.37 -3.59
CA GLU A 74 -22.98 42.35 -5.02
C GLU A 74 -22.82 43.77 -5.57
N LEU A 75 -21.88 43.96 -6.49
CA LEU A 75 -21.78 45.18 -7.28
C LEU A 75 -22.81 45.06 -8.41
N PHE A 76 -23.89 45.83 -8.28
CA PHE A 76 -24.91 46.00 -9.32
C PHE A 76 -24.38 46.80 -10.50
#